data_AF-A0A956X2J3-F1
#
_entry.id   AF-A0A956X2J3-F1
#
_cell.length_a   1.000
_cell.length_b   1.000
_cell.length_c   1.000
_cell.angle_alpha   90.00
_cell.angle_beta   90.00
_cell.angle_gamma   90.00
#
_symmetry.space_group_name_H-M   'P 1'
#
loop_
_entity.id
_entity.type
_entity.pdbx_description
1 polymer ?
#
loop_
_entity_poly.entity_id
_entity_poly.type
_entity_poly.pdbx_seq_one_letter_code
_entity_poly.pdbx_strand_id
1 'polypeptide(L)'
;WGAWWWMAHRTFGWGISEAGHNAVFVNADGPGGWQNVLPATTLSHMGKHAPVLAITADGVPPAVANYLAILKPYPTAPQQQLVNHGWIIGGQETISWKTQATLDVMLDAYISENTEQ
;
A
#
# COMPACT_ATOMS: atom_id res chain seq x y z
N TRP A 1 -15.06 13.95 26.02
CA TRP A 1 -16.23 13.16 25.59
C TRP A 1 -16.52 13.50 24.14
N GLY A 2 -15.80 12.90 23.21
CA GLY A 2 -16.02 13.09 21.77
C GLY A 2 -16.99 12.01 21.30
N ALA A 3 -17.87 12.32 20.35
CA ALA A 3 -18.74 11.30 19.83
C ALA A 3 -18.21 10.72 18.53
N TRP A 4 -18.17 9.40 18.56
CA TRP A 4 -17.62 8.54 17.53
C TRP A 4 -18.75 7.98 16.65
N TRP A 5 -20.00 8.35 16.98
CA TRP A 5 -21.24 7.80 16.40
C TRP A 5 -21.58 8.38 15.02
N TRP A 6 -20.98 9.52 14.64
CA TRP A 6 -21.09 10.12 13.31
C TRP A 6 -19.90 9.80 12.40
N MET A 7 -18.87 9.13 12.91
CA MET A 7 -17.78 8.67 12.07
C MET A 7 -18.21 7.40 11.35
N ALA A 8 -18.33 7.47 10.02
CA ALA A 8 -18.57 6.29 9.19
C ALA A 8 -17.44 5.27 9.43
N HIS A 9 -17.82 4.00 9.60
CA HIS A 9 -16.86 2.91 9.78
C HIS A 9 -15.95 2.82 8.54
N ARG A 10 -14.63 2.83 8.73
CA ARG A 10 -13.69 2.62 7.62
C ARG A 10 -13.71 1.14 7.26
N THR A 11 -14.20 0.82 6.06
CA THR A 11 -14.29 -0.57 5.57
C THR A 11 -13.14 -0.92 4.61
N PHE A 12 -12.46 0.09 4.06
CA PHE A 12 -11.31 -0.10 3.18
C PHE A 12 -10.04 -0.44 3.98
N GLY A 13 -9.18 -1.30 3.43
CA GLY A 13 -7.88 -1.61 4.04
C GLY A 13 -7.98 -2.23 5.43
N TRP A 14 -9.01 -3.04 5.68
CA TRP A 14 -9.31 -3.64 7.00
C TRP A 14 -9.59 -2.64 8.12
N GLY A 15 -9.93 -1.40 7.77
CA GLY A 15 -10.22 -0.35 8.75
C GLY A 15 -8.98 0.22 9.43
N ILE A 16 -7.78 -0.16 8.98
CA ILE A 16 -6.52 0.40 9.48
C ILE A 16 -6.49 1.90 9.18
N SER A 17 -6.08 2.69 10.17
CA SER A 17 -6.13 4.15 10.09
C SER A 17 -4.94 4.85 10.75
N GLU A 18 -3.81 4.17 10.83
CA GLU A 18 -2.58 4.69 11.43
C GLU A 18 -1.35 4.32 10.58
N ALA A 19 -0.27 5.06 10.77
CA ALA A 19 0.97 4.89 10.03
C ALA A 19 1.69 3.56 10.37
N GLY A 20 2.60 3.10 9.51
CA GLY A 20 3.45 1.94 9.80
C GLY A 20 2.84 0.58 9.45
N HIS A 21 1.99 0.54 8.43
CA HIS A 21 1.30 -0.68 7.99
C HIS A 21 1.68 -1.07 6.56
N ASN A 22 1.71 -2.38 6.32
CA ASN A 22 2.14 -2.93 5.06
C ASN A 22 0.98 -3.08 4.07
N ALA A 23 1.28 -3.28 2.78
CA ALA A 23 0.28 -3.49 1.74
C ALA A 23 0.72 -4.56 0.74
N VAL A 24 -0.23 -5.31 0.19
CA VAL A 24 -0.01 -6.22 -0.95
C VAL A 24 -0.71 -5.63 -2.17
N PHE A 25 0.02 -5.43 -3.27
CA PHE A 25 -0.50 -4.86 -4.50
C PHE A 25 -0.69 -5.94 -5.56
N VAL A 26 -1.83 -5.86 -6.25
CA VAL A 26 -2.15 -6.79 -7.35
C VAL A 26 -2.86 -6.05 -8.47
N ASN A 27 -2.54 -6.43 -9.71
CA ASN A 27 -3.29 -6.05 -10.90
C ASN A 27 -4.05 -7.29 -11.42
N ALA A 28 -5.38 -7.20 -11.49
CA ALA A 28 -6.25 -8.29 -11.93
C ALA A 28 -6.42 -8.35 -13.46
N ASP A 29 -5.99 -7.33 -14.19
CA ASP A 29 -6.21 -7.18 -15.63
C ASP A 29 -4.97 -7.51 -16.49
N GLY A 30 -3.81 -7.74 -15.86
CA GLY A 30 -2.53 -8.04 -16.53
C GLY A 30 -2.27 -9.54 -16.79
N PRO A 31 -1.05 -9.92 -17.21
CA PRO A 31 -0.61 -11.31 -17.28
C PRO A 31 -0.83 -12.06 -15.95
N GLY A 32 -1.44 -13.25 -16.00
CA GLY A 32 -1.92 -13.99 -14.82
C GLY A 32 -3.25 -13.46 -14.24
N GLY A 33 -3.56 -12.18 -14.47
CA GLY A 33 -4.85 -11.57 -14.20
C GLY A 33 -5.39 -11.84 -12.79
N TRP A 34 -6.65 -12.23 -12.71
CA TRP A 34 -7.32 -12.59 -11.45
C TRP A 34 -6.62 -13.73 -10.69
N GLN A 35 -5.82 -14.58 -11.35
CA GLN A 35 -5.15 -15.69 -10.68
C GLN A 35 -4.07 -15.19 -9.72
N ASN A 36 -3.46 -14.04 -9.98
CA ASN A 36 -2.51 -13.38 -9.08
C ASN A 36 -3.17 -12.92 -7.77
N VAL A 37 -4.49 -12.68 -7.78
CA VAL A 37 -5.24 -12.25 -6.58
C VAL A 37 -5.34 -13.38 -5.55
N LEU A 38 -5.41 -14.64 -6.00
CA LEU A 38 -5.51 -15.79 -5.09
C LEU A 38 -4.33 -15.88 -4.11
N PRO A 39 -3.06 -15.97 -4.56
CA PRO A 39 -1.93 -15.98 -3.62
C PRO A 39 -1.80 -14.66 -2.86
N ALA A 40 -2.20 -13.51 -3.44
CA ALA A 40 -2.20 -12.23 -2.73
C ALA A 40 -3.06 -12.28 -1.46
N THR A 41 -4.27 -12.85 -1.55
CA THR A 41 -5.18 -12.96 -0.40
C THR A 41 -4.67 -13.93 0.68
N THR A 42 -4.02 -15.02 0.29
CA THR A 42 -3.40 -15.94 1.25
C THR A 42 -2.21 -15.29 1.97
N LEU A 43 -1.32 -14.64 1.22
CA LEU A 43 -0.13 -13.95 1.76
C LEU A 43 -0.51 -12.74 2.61
N SER A 44 -1.62 -12.08 2.30
CA SER A 44 -2.19 -10.98 3.07
C SER A 44 -2.45 -11.38 4.54
N HIS A 45 -2.94 -12.60 4.77
CA HIS A 45 -3.18 -13.13 6.11
C HIS A 45 -1.93 -13.81 6.73
N MET A 46 -1.05 -14.38 5.91
CA MET A 46 0.11 -15.14 6.37
C MET A 46 1.41 -14.34 6.24
N GLY A 47 1.80 -13.65 7.32
CA GLY A 47 3.17 -13.14 7.49
C GLY A 47 3.24 -11.72 8.04
N LYS A 48 2.60 -10.75 7.37
CA LYS A 48 2.72 -9.31 7.69
C LYS A 48 1.39 -8.60 7.95
N HIS A 49 0.26 -9.33 7.88
CA HIS A 49 -1.10 -8.83 8.08
C HIS A 49 -1.40 -7.53 7.33
N ALA A 50 -1.38 -7.63 6.00
CA ALA A 50 -1.47 -6.49 5.09
C ALA A 50 -2.69 -6.63 4.17
N PRO A 51 -3.54 -5.60 3.99
CA PRO A 51 -4.64 -5.69 3.04
C PRO A 51 -4.13 -5.84 1.60
N VAL A 52 -4.88 -6.61 0.80
CA VAL A 52 -4.69 -6.65 -0.66
C VAL A 52 -5.34 -5.42 -1.28
N LEU A 53 -4.57 -4.64 -2.02
CA LEU A 53 -4.99 -3.42 -2.71
C LEU A 53 -4.90 -3.64 -4.22
N ALA A 54 -6.04 -3.54 -4.89
CA ALA A 54 -6.11 -3.64 -6.35
C ALA A 54 -5.64 -2.34 -7.00
N ILE A 55 -4.72 -2.46 -7.94
CA ILE A 55 -4.17 -1.34 -8.73
C ILE A 55 -4.18 -1.69 -10.22
N THR A 56 -3.80 -0.74 -11.07
CA THR A 56 -3.68 -0.98 -12.51
C THR A 56 -2.20 -1.11 -12.89
N ALA A 57 -1.94 -1.53 -14.14
CA ALA A 57 -0.57 -1.63 -14.64
C ALA A 57 0.16 -0.28 -14.55
N ASP A 58 -0.52 0.81 -14.93
CA ASP A 58 0.06 2.14 -15.12
C ASP A 58 -0.47 3.19 -14.16
N GLY A 59 -0.97 2.79 -12.99
CA GLY A 59 -1.41 3.75 -12.00
C GLY A 59 -1.90 3.16 -10.68
N VAL A 60 -1.98 4.06 -9.70
CA VAL A 60 -2.55 3.81 -8.39
C VAL A 60 -3.90 4.51 -8.31
N PRO A 61 -5.02 3.78 -8.17
CA PRO A 61 -6.34 4.38 -8.06
C PRO A 61 -6.42 5.37 -6.88
N PRO A 62 -7.20 6.46 -6.98
CA PRO A 62 -7.27 7.47 -5.91
C PRO A 62 -7.64 6.92 -4.54
N ALA A 63 -8.52 5.92 -4.46
CA ALA A 63 -8.89 5.27 -3.21
C ALA A 63 -7.69 4.59 -2.54
N VAL A 64 -6.84 3.92 -3.33
CA VAL A 64 -5.60 3.29 -2.86
C VAL A 64 -4.59 4.35 -2.45
N ALA A 65 -4.37 5.37 -3.28
CA ALA A 65 -3.44 6.45 -2.97
C ALA A 65 -3.81 7.19 -1.67
N ASN A 66 -5.08 7.53 -1.49
CA ASN A 66 -5.59 8.16 -0.27
C ASN A 66 -5.42 7.26 0.96
N TYR A 67 -5.60 5.95 0.78
CA TYR A 67 -5.36 4.99 1.84
C TYR A 67 -3.87 4.88 2.20
N LEU A 68 -2.98 4.80 1.21
CA LEU A 68 -1.54 4.78 1.44
C LEU A 68 -1.05 6.07 2.12
N ALA A 69 -1.65 7.21 1.82
CA ALA A 69 -1.35 8.46 2.52
C ALA A 69 -1.67 8.42 4.03
N ILE A 70 -2.68 7.63 4.44
CA ILE A 70 -2.99 7.39 5.86
C ILE A 70 -1.93 6.48 6.50
N LEU A 71 -1.44 5.48 5.75
CA LEU A 71 -0.45 4.53 6.24
C LEU A 71 0.98 5.08 6.20
N LYS A 72 1.22 6.15 5.45
CA LYS A 72 2.56 6.69 5.18
C LYS A 72 3.28 6.95 6.51
N PRO A 73 4.46 6.36 6.73
CA PRO A 73 5.21 6.61 7.94
C PRO A 73 5.75 8.04 7.94
N TYR A 74 6.13 8.51 9.10
CA TYR A 74 6.76 9.81 9.27
C TYR A 74 8.07 9.63 10.05
N PRO A 75 9.06 10.51 9.87
CA PRO A 75 10.31 10.41 10.59
C PRO A 75 10.09 10.46 12.11
N THR A 76 10.63 9.48 12.82
CA THR A 76 10.64 9.41 14.29
C THR A 76 12.05 9.08 14.78
N ALA A 77 12.23 8.93 16.10
CA ALA A 77 13.51 8.50 16.66
C ALA A 77 13.92 7.14 16.04
N PRO A 78 15.22 6.89 15.76
CA PRO A 78 15.65 5.69 15.02
C PRO A 78 15.14 4.36 15.58
N GLN A 79 14.97 4.26 16.91
CA GLN A 79 14.50 3.06 17.60
C GLN A 79 12.98 2.86 17.52
N GLN A 80 12.23 3.89 17.11
CA GLN A 80 10.77 3.89 17.00
C GLN A 80 10.30 4.06 15.55
N GLN A 81 11.22 3.95 14.58
CA GLN A 81 10.92 4.23 13.19
C GLN A 81 9.84 3.28 12.67
N LEU A 82 8.74 3.88 12.24
CA LEU A 82 7.69 3.19 11.52
C LEU A 82 8.17 2.94 10.09
N VAL A 83 8.01 1.70 9.63
CA VAL A 83 8.39 1.29 8.27
C VAL A 83 7.22 0.58 7.63
N ASN A 84 6.96 0.93 6.37
CA ASN A 84 6.01 0.19 5.55
C ASN A 84 6.76 -0.77 4.63
N HIS A 85 6.13 -1.88 4.31
CA HIS A 85 6.56 -2.77 3.23
C HIS A 85 5.43 -2.94 2.22
N GLY A 86 5.78 -2.90 0.94
CA GLY A 86 4.90 -3.25 -0.15
C GLY A 86 5.33 -4.58 -0.76
N TRP A 87 4.39 -5.47 -1.05
CA TRP A 87 4.64 -6.61 -1.94
C TRP A 87 3.86 -6.45 -3.22
N ILE A 88 4.47 -6.85 -4.32
CA ILE A 88 3.80 -6.95 -5.62
C ILE A 88 3.68 -8.42 -5.94
N ILE A 89 2.48 -8.84 -6.35
CA ILE A 89 2.28 -10.17 -6.93
C ILE A 89 2.36 -10.05 -8.46
N GLY A 90 3.38 -10.69 -9.04
CA GLY A 90 3.77 -10.54 -10.44
C GLY A 90 5.08 -9.75 -10.59
N GLY A 91 5.32 -9.20 -11.78
CA GLY A 91 6.46 -8.33 -12.08
C GLY A 91 6.09 -7.12 -12.95
N GLN A 92 7.07 -6.57 -13.65
CA GLN A 92 6.89 -5.37 -14.50
C GLN A 92 5.90 -5.57 -15.65
N GLU A 93 5.69 -6.82 -16.06
CA GLU A 93 4.69 -7.24 -17.03
C GLU A 93 3.25 -7.09 -16.52
N THR A 94 3.06 -7.05 -15.20
CA THR A 94 1.74 -6.88 -14.55
C THR A 94 1.53 -5.47 -14.03
N ILE A 95 2.54 -4.88 -13.41
CA ILE A 95 2.53 -3.53 -12.83
C ILE A 95 3.79 -2.84 -13.31
N SER A 96 3.66 -1.80 -14.12
CA SER A 96 4.80 -1.18 -14.79
C SER A 96 5.80 -0.61 -13.80
N TRP A 97 7.07 -0.56 -14.19
CA TRP A 97 8.16 -0.01 -13.36
C TRP A 97 7.81 1.35 -12.73
N LYS A 98 7.19 2.24 -13.53
CA LYS A 98 6.78 3.57 -13.06
C LYS A 98 5.77 3.50 -11.93
N THR A 99 4.80 2.59 -12.02
CA THR A 99 3.82 2.34 -10.95
C THR A 99 4.49 1.76 -9.71
N GLN A 100 5.42 0.81 -9.86
CA GLN A 100 6.17 0.24 -8.73
C GLN A 100 6.99 1.31 -7.99
N ALA A 101 7.70 2.18 -8.73
CA ALA A 101 8.43 3.30 -8.15
C ALA A 101 7.49 4.32 -7.46
N THR A 102 6.31 4.55 -8.04
CA THR A 102 5.30 5.42 -7.41
C THR A 102 4.83 4.84 -6.07
N LEU A 103 4.61 3.53 -6.00
CA LEU A 103 4.22 2.85 -4.77
C LEU A 103 5.33 2.92 -3.70
N ASP A 104 6.58 2.77 -4.09
CA ASP A 104 7.74 2.91 -3.20
C ASP A 104 7.75 4.28 -2.50
N VAL A 105 7.63 5.36 -3.28
CA VAL A 105 7.55 6.74 -2.75
C VAL A 105 6.33 6.96 -1.86
N MET A 106 5.20 6.32 -2.18
CA MET A 106 3.99 6.41 -1.35
C MET A 106 4.15 5.70 0.00
N LEU A 107 5.01 4.67 0.09
CA LEU A 107 5.29 3.91 1.31
C LEU A 107 6.46 4.46 2.12
N ASP A 108 7.34 5.25 1.50
CA ASP A 108 8.51 5.80 2.19
C ASP A 108 8.11 6.86 3.23
N ALA A 109 8.83 6.85 4.35
CA ALA A 109 8.74 7.85 5.40
C ALA A 109 9.43 9.16 5.02
N TYR A 110 10.46 9.06 4.18
CA TYR A 110 11.21 10.21 3.71
C TYR A 110 10.68 10.65 2.36
N ILE A 111 10.60 11.96 2.15
CA ILE A 111 10.39 12.48 0.80
C ILE A 111 11.72 12.28 0.10
N SER A 112 11.74 11.52 -1.00
CA SER A 112 12.85 11.55 -1.93
C SER A 112 12.86 12.95 -2.55
N GLU A 113 13.52 13.91 -1.92
CA GLU A 113 13.99 15.08 -2.64
C GLU A 113 14.89 14.54 -3.74
N ASN A 114 14.65 14.94 -4.99
CA ASN A 114 15.59 14.67 -6.06
C ASN A 114 16.93 15.27 -5.64
N THR A 115 17.83 14.43 -5.14
CA THR A 115 19.23 14.78 -4.96
C THR A 115 19.84 14.83 -6.36
N GLU A 116 19.49 15.87 -7.12
CA GLU A 116 20.34 16.34 -8.21
C GLU A 116 21.53 17.05 -7.56
N GLN A 117 22.62 16.30 -7.38
CA GLN A 117 23.99 16.79 -7.36
C GLN A 117 24.76 16.15 -8.50
#